data_AF-A0A5B0DIJ1-F1
#
_entry.id   AF-A0A5B0DIJ1-F1
#
_cell.length_a   1.000
_cell.length_b   1.000
_cell.length_c   1.000
_cell.angle_alpha   90.00
_cell.angle_beta   90.00
_cell.angle_gamma   90.00
#
_symmetry.space_group_name_H-M   'P 1'
#
loop_
_entity.id
_entity.type
_entity.pdbx_description
1 polymer ?
#
loop_
_entity_poly.entity_id
_entity_poly.type
_entity_poly.pdbx_seq_one_letter_code
_entity_poly.pdbx_strand_id
1 'polypeptide(L)' 'MSKSITIKNEGLSKCPECKGEDKLIYQQEWDRLFEYYDKSTQAHDLVVNRIYNDDKQPKYICADCSLKILVTA' A
#
# COMPACT_ATOMS: atom_id res chain seq x y z
N MET A 1 13.21 8.24 -11.34
CA MET A 1 12.72 6.85 -11.32
C MET A 1 11.97 6.65 -10.02
N SER A 2 10.65 6.47 -10.05
CA SER A 2 9.87 6.17 -8.84
C SER A 2 10.14 4.73 -8.45
N LYS A 3 10.70 4.49 -7.26
CA LYS A 3 10.88 3.14 -6.75
C LYS A 3 9.59 2.68 -6.07
N SER A 4 9.24 1.42 -6.27
CA SER A 4 8.12 0.77 -5.60
C SER A 4 8.57 -0.56 -5.04
N ILE A 5 8.15 -0.87 -3.82
CA ILE A 5 8.34 -2.18 -3.21
C ILE A 5 7.01 -2.84 -2.94
N THR A 6 7.04 -4.16 -2.93
CA THR A 6 5.90 -4.98 -2.58
C THR A 6 6.19 -5.67 -1.25
N ILE A 7 5.27 -5.53 -0.30
CA ILE A 7 5.34 -6.17 1.01
C ILE A 7 4.04 -6.92 1.29
N LYS A 8 4.10 -7.94 2.16
CA LYS A 8 2.88 -8.49 2.74
C LYS A 8 2.29 -7.47 3.72
N ASN A 9 0.97 -7.50 3.92
CA ASN A 9 0.26 -6.63 4.86
C ASN A 9 0.57 -6.95 6.34
N GLU A 10 1.84 -7.19 6.67
CA GLU A 10 2.35 -7.31 8.04
C GLU A 10 2.84 -5.92 8.46
N GLY A 11 2.10 -5.28 9.37
CA GLY A 11 2.24 -3.88 9.80
C GLY A 11 3.61 -3.24 9.57
N LEU A 12 3.70 -2.44 8.51
CA LEU A 12 4.95 -1.75 8.18
C LEU A 12 5.06 -0.45 8.98
N SER A 13 5.96 -0.42 9.96
CA SER A 13 6.18 0.79 10.78
C SER A 13 7.22 1.75 10.20
N LYS A 14 8.05 1.31 9.22
CA LYS A 14 9.23 2.08 8.76
C LYS A 14 9.46 1.97 7.26
N CYS A 15 10.02 3.01 6.65
CA CYS A 15 10.52 2.97 5.27
C CYS A 15 11.74 2.03 5.16
N PRO A 16 11.69 0.94 4.38
CA PRO A 16 12.79 -0.01 4.32
C PRO A 16 13.97 0.47 3.48
N GLU A 17 13.76 1.39 2.53
CA GLU A 17 14.86 1.94 1.72
C GLU A 17 15.62 3.03 2.49
N CYS A 18 14.89 4.04 2.94
CA CYS A 18 15.47 5.24 3.53
C CYS A 18 15.71 5.12 5.04
N LYS A 19 15.21 4.04 5.69
CA LYS A 19 15.19 3.86 7.16
C LYS A 19 14.65 5.05 7.95
N GLY A 20 13.98 5.99 7.27
CA GLY A 20 13.31 7.13 7.88
C GLY A 20 12.14 6.62 8.71
N GLU A 21 12.33 6.64 10.02
CA GLU A 21 11.26 6.41 10.99
C GLU A 21 10.22 7.55 10.80
N ASP A 22 8.93 7.20 10.83
CA ASP A 22 7.79 8.15 10.84
C ASP A 22 7.46 8.98 9.58
N LYS A 23 8.03 8.69 8.41
CA LYS A 23 7.66 9.40 7.15
C LYS A 23 6.79 8.61 6.17
N LEU A 24 6.07 7.60 6.66
CA LEU A 24 5.13 6.83 5.84
C LEU A 24 3.79 7.55 5.74
N ILE A 25 3.49 8.12 4.58
CA ILE A 25 2.21 8.76 4.30
C ILE A 25 1.23 7.70 3.81
N TYR A 26 0.24 7.37 4.63
CA TYR A 26 -0.88 6.53 4.21
C TYR A 26 -1.67 7.18 3.07
N GLN A 27 -1.98 6.39 2.05
CA GLN A 27 -2.70 6.87 0.87
C GLN A 27 -4.21 6.69 1.07
N GLN A 28 -4.94 7.80 1.16
CA GLN A 28 -6.41 7.77 1.26
C GLN A 28 -7.08 7.08 0.06
N GLU A 29 -6.47 7.16 -1.13
CA GLU A 29 -6.97 6.47 -2.31
C GLU A 29 -6.97 4.94 -2.14
N TRP A 30 -5.99 4.40 -1.40
CA TRP A 30 -5.97 2.96 -1.08
C TRP A 30 -7.19 2.59 -0.23
N ASP A 31 -7.53 3.41 0.77
CA ASP A 31 -8.70 3.22 1.63
C ASP A 31 -10.00 3.23 0.82
N ARG A 32 -10.12 4.20 -0.10
CA ARG A 32 -11.27 4.32 -1.00
C ARG A 32 -11.44 3.10 -1.90
N LEU A 33 -10.35 2.60 -2.49
CA LEU A 33 -10.37 1.39 -3.31
C LEU A 33 -10.69 0.16 -2.46
N PHE A 34 -10.12 0.10 -1.25
CA PHE A 34 -10.40 -0.96 -0.29
C PHE A 34 -11.89 -1.02 0.04
N GLU A 35 -12.51 0.08 0.47
CA GLU A 35 -13.95 0.13 0.73
C GLU A 35 -14.80 -0.20 -0.52
N TYR A 36 -14.36 0.24 -1.70
CA TYR A 36 -15.07 -0.03 -2.95
C TYR A 36 -15.09 -1.52 -3.28
N TYR A 37 -13.93 -2.19 -3.19
CA TYR A 37 -13.80 -3.60 -3.48
C TYR A 37 -14.34 -4.50 -2.36
N ASP A 38 -14.21 -4.08 -1.09
CA ASP A 38 -14.74 -4.78 0.09
C ASP A 38 -16.26 -4.92 0.00
N LYS A 39 -16.96 -3.88 -0.46
CA LYS A 39 -18.40 -3.94 -0.75
C LYS A 39 -18.79 -5.02 -1.76
N SER A 40 -17.91 -5.34 -2.71
CA SER A 40 -18.17 -6.34 -3.74
C SER A 40 -17.55 -7.71 -3.44
N THR A 41 -16.54 -7.77 -2.57
CA THR A 41 -15.71 -8.96 -2.33
C THR A 41 -15.49 -9.10 -0.83
N GLN A 42 -16.25 -9.98 -0.18
CA GLN A 42 -16.21 -10.22 1.27
C GLN A 42 -14.90 -10.85 1.80
N ALA A 43 -13.86 -10.99 0.95
CA ALA A 43 -12.58 -11.55 1.32
C ALA A 43 -11.51 -10.46 1.26
N HIS A 44 -11.00 -10.07 2.43
CA HIS A 44 -9.96 -9.05 2.60
C HIS A 44 -8.76 -9.29 1.68
N ASP A 45 -8.25 -10.52 1.63
CA ASP A 45 -7.12 -10.90 0.78
C ASP A 45 -7.38 -10.62 -0.71
N LEU A 46 -8.57 -10.95 -1.21
CA LEU A 46 -8.92 -10.72 -2.62
C LEU A 46 -9.02 -9.24 -2.95
N VAL A 47 -9.54 -8.44 -2.01
CA VAL A 47 -9.60 -6.97 -2.14
C VAL A 47 -8.19 -6.40 -2.23
N VAL A 48 -7.32 -6.74 -1.27
CA VAL A 48 -5.93 -6.27 -1.27
C VAL A 48 -5.22 -6.68 -2.55
N ASN A 49 -5.40 -7.93 -3.00
CA ASN A 49 -4.76 -8.44 -4.21
C ASN A 49 -5.29 -7.75 -5.48
N ARG A 50 -6.56 -7.34 -5.52
CA ARG A 50 -7.11 -6.53 -6.62
C ARG A 50 -6.50 -5.14 -6.66
N ILE A 51 -6.47 -4.42 -5.54
CA ILE A 51 -5.87 -3.08 -5.46
C ILE A 51 -4.40 -3.12 -5.87
N TYR A 52 -3.70 -4.20 -5.51
CA TYR A 52 -2.32 -4.43 -5.90
C TYR A 52 -2.15 -4.73 -7.41
N ASN A 53 -2.94 -5.62 -8.00
CA ASN A 53 -2.75 -6.07 -9.37
C ASN A 53 -3.39 -5.13 -10.42
N ASP A 54 -4.61 -4.66 -10.16
CA ASP A 54 -5.43 -3.88 -11.08
C ASP A 54 -5.03 -2.40 -11.02
N ASP A 55 -5.18 -1.75 -9.86
CA ASP A 55 -4.87 -0.32 -9.68
C ASP A 55 -3.37 -0.07 -9.47
N LYS A 56 -2.65 -1.05 -8.90
CA LYS A 56 -1.27 -0.88 -8.40
C LYS A 56 -1.16 0.31 -7.44
N GLN A 57 -2.19 0.48 -6.61
CA GLN A 57 -2.25 1.60 -5.68
C GLN A 57 -1.37 1.31 -4.46
N PRO A 58 -0.35 2.15 -4.19
CA PRO A 58 0.43 2.00 -2.97
C PRO A 58 -0.41 2.35 -1.74
N LYS A 59 -0.27 1.56 -0.68
CA LYS A 59 -0.92 1.85 0.61
C LYS A 59 -0.18 2.94 1.38
N TYR A 60 1.15 2.96 1.25
CA TYR A 60 1.99 3.97 1.88
C TYR A 60 2.97 4.56 0.86
N ILE A 61 3.28 5.84 1.02
CA ILE A 61 4.37 6.49 0.27
C ILE A 61 5.32 7.10 1.28
N CYS A 62 6.60 6.80 1.16
CA CYS A 62 7.59 7.47 1.99
C CYS A 62 7.81 8.91 1.50
N ALA A 63 7.62 9.89 2.38
CA ALA A 63 7.83 11.30 2.06
C ALA A 63 9.29 11.66 1.76
N ASP A 64 10.24 10.88 2.26
CA ASP A 64 11.68 11.19 2.18
C ASP A 64 12.28 10.75 0.84
N CYS A 65 12.13 9.48 0.50
CA CYS A 65 12.65 8.90 -0.73
C CYS A 65 11.59 8.75 -1.83
N SER A 66 10.35 9.22 -1.60
CA SER A 66 9.22 9.04 -2.52
C SER A 66 8.96 7.57 -2.90
N LEU A 67 9.31 6.64 -2.00
CA LEU A 67 9.16 5.20 -2.21
C LEU A 67 7.69 4.81 -2.06
N LYS A 68 7.15 4.16 -3.10
CA LYS A 68 5.79 3.62 -3.10
C LYS A 68 5.77 2.23 -2.48
N ILE A 69 4.92 2.01 -1.49
CA ILE A 69 4.81 0.73 -0.79
C ILE A 69 3.46 0.12 -1.17
N LEU A 70 3.56 -0.93 -1.96
CA LEU A 70 2.46 -1.75 -2.40
C LEU A 70 2.29 -2.88 -1.40
N VAL A 71 1.05 -3.13 -0.96
CA VAL A 71 0.75 -4.25 -0.07
C VAL A 71 0.05 -5.36 -0.83
N THR A 72 0.38 -6.60 -0.51
CA THR A 72 -0.34 -7.80 -0.97
C THR A 72 -1.00 -8.47 0.23
N ALA A 73 -2.00 -9.30 -0.07
CA ALA A 73 -2.43 -10.38 0.81
C ALA A 73 -1.23 -11.26 1.20
#